data_AF-A0A4S8KHD5-F1
#
_entry.id   AF-A0A4S8KHD5-F1
#
_cell.length_a   1.000
_cell.length_b   1.000
_cell.length_c   1.000
_cell.angle_alpha   90.00
_cell.angle_beta   90.00
_cell.angle_gamma   90.00
#
_symmetry.space_group_name_H-M   'P 1'
#
loop_
_entity.id
_entity.type
_entity.pdbx_description
1 polymer ?
#
loop_
_entity_poly.entity_id
_entity_poly.type
_entity_poly.pdbx_seq_one_letter_code
_entity_poly.pdbx_strand_id
1 'polypeptide(L)'
;MSSPSKRREMDLMKLMMSDYKVETVNDGIQEFFVDFHGPSESLYQGGVWRVRVELPDAYPYKSPSIGFVNKIYHPNVDEMSGSVCLDVINQTWSPMFDLVNVFEVFLPQLLLYPNPSDPLNGEAAALMMRDRPAYEQKVKALNENHLKEFDYIWSSSTRLPPPLLPTLPSYMYSLPRVSVPHRNLVIKVEKDLEMEKHGRKPEPNILASVWRFLRRCLFLVLALGPMPNHIAFIMDGNRRYAKRRNVKEGTGHGVGFTTLTSICQYCYEMGVKYVTVYAFSIDNFKRKPEEVQSLMDLIKEKIDELLEEESIVQKYGFRINFWGSLDLLSEPVRLAAEKAMTHTANNTGPVLSVCVAYTSTNEIMRAIKKSCARKSFRTQGYVNCDGESVCEDINGCVTVADLEENLDTADCPDPDIVIRTSGEARLSNFLLWQTSLSHLQNPNPLWPEFSLRNLIWAILEYQKIYPYLEERRRLTKKEN
;
A
#
# COMPACT_ATOMS: atom_id res chain seq x y z
N MET A 1 -30.86 2.20 -0.57
CA MET A 1 -29.99 3.40 -0.65
C MET A 1 -30.83 4.62 -0.32
N SER A 2 -30.38 5.47 0.60
CA SER A 2 -31.03 6.75 0.90
C SER A 2 -30.90 7.70 -0.30
N SER A 3 -31.86 8.60 -0.51
CA SER A 3 -31.71 9.64 -1.55
C SER A 3 -30.49 10.53 -1.26
N PRO A 4 -29.82 11.10 -2.28
CA PRO A 4 -28.67 11.99 -2.08
C PRO A 4 -28.94 13.16 -1.11
N SER A 5 -30.15 13.72 -1.14
CA SER A 5 -30.57 14.75 -0.18
C SER A 5 -30.59 14.25 1.26
N LYS A 6 -31.18 13.06 1.51
CA LYS A 6 -31.21 12.45 2.84
C LYS A 6 -29.81 12.11 3.35
N ARG A 7 -28.87 11.76 2.47
CA ARG A 7 -27.49 11.45 2.85
C ARG A 7 -26.74 12.71 3.31
N ARG A 8 -26.90 13.84 2.62
CA ARG A 8 -26.30 15.12 3.04
C ARG A 8 -26.76 15.55 4.44
N GLU A 9 -28.06 15.50 4.69
CA GLU A 9 -28.65 15.84 5.99
C GLU A 9 -28.14 14.93 7.11
N MET A 10 -28.13 13.61 6.88
CA MET A 10 -27.68 12.63 7.86
C MET A 10 -26.20 12.82 8.24
N ASP A 11 -25.32 13.02 7.25
CA ASP A 11 -23.89 13.16 7.51
C ASP A 11 -23.59 14.50 8.21
N LEU A 12 -24.31 15.57 7.87
CA LEU A 12 -24.18 16.86 8.55
C LEU A 12 -24.69 16.77 9.99
N MET A 13 -25.84 16.15 10.24
CA MET A 13 -26.35 15.94 11.59
C MET A 13 -25.37 15.10 12.42
N LYS A 14 -24.77 14.06 11.84
CA LYS A 14 -23.77 13.25 12.51
C LYS A 14 -22.55 14.07 12.92
N LEU A 15 -22.08 14.96 12.04
CA LEU A 15 -20.99 15.88 12.34
C LEU A 15 -21.38 16.88 13.44
N MET A 16 -22.60 17.44 13.40
CA MET A 16 -23.09 18.36 14.45
C MET A 16 -23.26 17.69 15.83
N MET A 17 -23.45 16.38 15.87
CA MET A 17 -23.54 15.58 17.10
C MET A 17 -22.18 15.10 17.61
N SER A 18 -21.10 15.36 16.89
CA SER A 18 -19.74 15.02 17.30
C SER A 18 -19.11 16.15 18.13
N ASP A 19 -17.85 15.98 18.54
CA ASP A 19 -17.11 16.98 19.33
C ASP A 19 -16.69 18.21 18.50
N TYR A 20 -16.98 18.25 17.20
CA TYR A 20 -16.67 19.37 16.33
C TYR A 20 -17.72 20.49 16.45
N LYS A 21 -17.25 21.73 16.52
CA LYS A 21 -18.11 22.91 16.47
C LYS A 21 -18.42 23.24 15.01
N VAL A 22 -19.70 23.09 14.63
CA VAL A 22 -20.20 23.31 13.27
C VAL A 22 -21.08 24.55 13.21
N GLU A 23 -20.87 25.40 12.21
CA GLU A 23 -21.66 26.61 11.96
C GLU A 23 -22.19 26.61 10.51
N THR A 24 -23.50 26.48 10.34
CA THR A 24 -24.15 26.43 9.02
C THR A 24 -24.37 27.82 8.44
N VAL A 25 -24.28 27.95 7.11
CA VAL A 25 -24.54 29.22 6.41
C VAL A 25 -26.00 29.29 5.95
N ASN A 26 -26.73 30.34 6.34
CA ASN A 26 -28.12 30.60 5.93
C ASN A 26 -29.09 29.41 6.18
N ASP A 27 -28.88 28.65 7.27
CA ASP A 27 -29.62 27.41 7.58
C ASP A 27 -29.60 26.34 6.47
N GLY A 28 -28.66 26.46 5.53
CA GLY A 28 -28.45 25.53 4.44
C GLY A 28 -27.49 24.40 4.81
N ILE A 29 -27.66 23.24 4.15
CA ILE A 29 -26.79 22.06 4.31
C ILE A 29 -25.66 21.99 3.27
N GLN A 30 -25.62 22.95 2.35
CA GLN A 30 -24.68 22.94 1.21
C GLN A 30 -23.32 23.49 1.59
N GLU A 31 -23.25 24.49 2.47
CA GLU A 31 -22.02 25.11 2.93
C GLU A 31 -22.08 25.35 4.44
N PHE A 32 -21.01 24.98 5.14
CA PHE A 32 -20.87 25.16 6.58
C PHE A 32 -19.40 25.26 6.99
N PHE A 33 -19.16 25.73 8.21
CA PHE A 33 -17.83 25.88 8.80
C PHE A 33 -17.65 24.94 9.97
N VAL A 34 -16.42 24.45 10.16
CA VAL A 34 -16.06 23.56 11.25
C VAL A 34 -14.75 24.03 11.88
N ASP A 35 -14.72 24.16 13.19
CA ASP A 35 -13.48 24.44 13.92
C ASP A 35 -12.65 23.15 14.03
N PHE A 36 -11.43 23.18 13.52
CA PHE A 36 -10.53 22.04 13.42
C PHE A 36 -9.21 22.31 14.15
N HIS A 37 -8.87 21.43 15.08
CA HIS A 37 -7.61 21.48 15.82
C HIS A 37 -6.54 20.66 15.10
N GLY A 38 -5.34 21.22 15.02
CA GLY A 38 -4.20 20.53 14.41
C GLY A 38 -3.87 19.22 15.12
N PRO A 39 -3.63 18.13 14.38
CA PRO A 39 -3.43 16.81 14.95
C PRO A 39 -2.14 16.74 15.78
N SER A 40 -2.18 15.95 16.85
CA SER A 40 -1.00 15.61 17.65
C SER A 40 0.08 14.97 16.80
N GLU A 41 1.34 15.17 17.18
CA GLU A 41 2.52 14.64 16.48
C GLU A 41 2.73 15.18 15.05
N SER A 42 1.95 16.19 14.64
CA SER A 42 2.16 16.93 13.39
C SER A 42 2.88 18.26 13.62
N LEU A 43 3.40 18.85 12.54
CA LEU A 43 3.93 20.22 12.57
C LEU A 43 2.85 21.27 12.88
N TYR A 44 1.58 20.89 12.75
CA TYR A 44 0.39 21.70 12.92
C TYR A 44 -0.22 21.57 14.32
N GLN A 45 0.36 20.74 15.19
CA GLN A 45 -0.09 20.56 16.56
C GLN A 45 -0.22 21.91 17.29
N GLY A 46 -1.35 22.11 17.95
CA GLY A 46 -1.67 23.34 18.68
C GLY A 46 -2.29 24.43 17.82
N GLY A 47 -2.20 24.36 16.48
CA GLY A 47 -2.93 25.28 15.62
C GLY A 47 -4.44 25.03 15.63
N VAL A 48 -5.23 26.07 15.38
CA VAL A 48 -6.68 25.97 15.23
C VAL A 48 -7.08 26.65 13.93
N TRP A 49 -7.89 25.95 13.13
CA TRP A 49 -8.36 26.45 11.85
C TRP A 49 -9.87 26.36 11.73
N ARG A 50 -10.47 27.40 11.13
CA ARG A 50 -11.85 27.36 10.68
C ARG A 50 -11.87 26.82 9.26
N VAL A 51 -12.51 25.68 9.08
CA VAL A 51 -12.55 24.94 7.81
C VAL A 51 -13.92 25.12 7.17
N ARG A 52 -13.96 25.64 5.94
CA ARG A 52 -15.15 25.67 5.09
C ARG A 52 -15.32 24.30 4.42
N VAL A 53 -16.54 23.78 4.47
CA VAL A 53 -16.96 22.57 3.78
C VAL A 53 -18.11 22.91 2.84
N GLU A 54 -18.00 22.49 1.58
CA GLU A 54 -19.05 22.65 0.58
C GLU A 54 -19.43 21.29 -0.02
N LEU A 55 -20.71 20.94 0.04
CA LEU A 55 -21.23 19.67 -0.46
C LEU A 55 -21.77 19.85 -1.89
N PRO A 56 -21.24 19.11 -2.88
CA PRO A 56 -21.81 19.14 -4.23
C PRO A 56 -23.18 18.46 -4.29
N ASP A 57 -23.98 18.75 -5.31
CA ASP A 57 -25.28 18.10 -5.52
C ASP A 57 -25.19 16.58 -5.70
N ALA A 58 -24.06 16.12 -6.24
CA ALA A 58 -23.77 14.70 -6.44
C ALA A 58 -23.17 14.01 -5.20
N TYR A 59 -23.12 14.67 -4.04
CA TYR A 59 -22.67 14.05 -2.79
C TYR A 59 -23.56 12.83 -2.43
N PRO A 60 -22.99 11.69 -1.98
CA PRO A 60 -21.57 11.46 -1.66
C PRO A 60 -20.73 10.89 -2.81
N TYR A 61 -21.28 10.78 -4.03
CA TYR A 61 -20.55 10.27 -5.20
C TYR A 61 -19.48 11.24 -5.72
N LYS A 62 -19.65 12.54 -5.46
CA LYS A 62 -18.58 13.53 -5.52
C LYS A 62 -18.18 13.93 -4.11
N SER A 63 -16.88 14.11 -3.88
CA SER A 63 -16.33 14.52 -2.59
C SER A 63 -16.79 15.94 -2.22
N PRO A 64 -16.79 16.28 -0.92
CA PRO A 64 -16.90 17.67 -0.50
C PRO A 64 -15.68 18.47 -0.96
N SER A 65 -15.87 19.77 -1.14
CA SER A 65 -14.76 20.73 -1.27
C SER A 65 -14.39 21.24 0.12
N ILE A 66 -13.11 21.28 0.43
CA ILE A 66 -12.58 21.67 1.74
C ILE A 66 -11.64 22.85 1.58
N GLY A 67 -11.78 23.87 2.42
CA GLY A 67 -10.91 25.04 2.43
C GLY A 67 -10.63 25.56 3.84
N PHE A 68 -9.39 25.96 4.11
CA PHE A 68 -8.98 26.63 5.34
C PHE A 68 -9.26 28.13 5.23
N VAL A 69 -10.12 28.66 6.10
CA VAL A 69 -10.53 30.08 6.07
C VAL A 69 -9.41 30.97 6.59
N ASN A 70 -8.82 30.60 7.73
CA ASN A 70 -7.57 31.22 8.19
C ASN A 70 -6.38 30.50 7.55
N LYS A 71 -5.31 31.26 7.31
CA LYS A 71 -4.17 30.80 6.53
C LYS A 71 -3.52 29.56 7.15
N ILE A 72 -3.07 28.66 6.28
CA ILE A 72 -2.25 27.51 6.63
C ILE A 72 -1.12 27.39 5.63
N TYR A 73 0.11 27.19 6.11
CA TYR A 73 1.26 26.99 5.23
C TYR A 73 1.45 25.50 4.97
N HIS A 74 1.00 25.03 3.81
CA HIS A 74 1.00 23.60 3.49
C HIS A 74 1.14 23.38 1.96
N PRO A 75 1.99 22.43 1.48
CA PRO A 75 2.21 22.18 0.06
C PRO A 75 0.95 21.91 -0.78
N ASN A 76 -0.04 21.19 -0.24
CA ASN A 76 -1.27 20.83 -0.96
C ASN A 76 -2.48 21.71 -0.63
N VAL A 77 -2.25 22.88 -0.02
CA VAL A 77 -3.29 23.89 0.21
C VAL A 77 -2.93 25.13 -0.57
N ASP A 78 -3.89 25.68 -1.31
CA ASP A 78 -3.68 26.93 -2.04
C ASP A 78 -3.47 28.10 -1.07
N GLU A 79 -2.44 28.92 -1.32
CA GLU A 79 -2.04 29.98 -0.39
C GLU A 79 -3.06 31.13 -0.31
N MET A 80 -3.76 31.41 -1.42
CA MET A 80 -4.66 32.55 -1.53
C MET A 80 -6.06 32.21 -1.02
N SER A 81 -6.60 31.08 -1.48
CA SER A 81 -7.98 30.65 -1.19
C SER A 81 -8.08 29.72 0.01
N GLY A 82 -6.98 29.10 0.45
CA GLY A 82 -6.99 28.07 1.48
C GLY A 82 -7.60 26.74 1.02
N SER A 83 -7.94 26.60 -0.26
CA SER A 83 -8.57 25.40 -0.81
C SER A 83 -7.60 24.22 -0.77
N VAL A 84 -8.09 23.07 -0.29
CA VAL A 84 -7.37 21.81 -0.36
C VAL A 84 -7.44 21.28 -1.79
N CYS A 85 -6.32 20.76 -2.30
CA CYS A 85 -6.27 20.15 -3.63
C CYS A 85 -7.34 19.08 -3.79
N LEU A 86 -8.23 19.28 -4.76
CA LEU A 86 -9.34 18.38 -5.04
C LEU A 86 -8.87 16.97 -5.43
N ASP A 87 -7.72 16.86 -6.09
CA ASP A 87 -7.14 15.56 -6.44
C ASP A 87 -6.68 14.78 -5.20
N VAL A 88 -6.18 15.46 -4.17
CA VAL A 88 -5.77 14.83 -2.90
C VAL A 88 -6.99 14.31 -2.14
N ILE A 89 -8.08 15.09 -2.13
CA ILE A 89 -9.38 14.63 -1.60
C ILE A 89 -9.91 13.44 -2.40
N ASN A 90 -9.99 13.55 -3.73
CA ASN A 90 -10.60 12.53 -4.59
C ASN A 90 -9.83 11.21 -4.59
N GLN A 91 -8.52 11.22 -4.35
CA GLN A 91 -7.73 9.99 -4.21
C GLN A 91 -8.10 9.20 -2.95
N THR A 92 -8.61 9.87 -1.92
CA THR A 92 -8.94 9.27 -0.63
C THR A 92 -10.45 9.07 -0.47
N TRP A 93 -11.27 9.95 -1.05
CA TRP A 93 -12.72 9.97 -0.86
C TRP A 93 -13.41 8.71 -1.38
N SER A 94 -14.33 8.19 -0.58
CA SER A 94 -15.23 7.10 -0.94
C SER A 94 -16.66 7.52 -0.60
N PRO A 95 -17.67 7.21 -1.43
CA PRO A 95 -19.08 7.47 -1.09
C PRO A 95 -19.56 6.76 0.19
N MET A 96 -18.76 5.83 0.72
CA MET A 96 -18.99 5.17 2.00
C MET A 96 -18.59 6.03 3.21
N PHE A 97 -17.68 6.99 3.02
CA PHE A 97 -17.24 7.89 4.08
C PHE A 97 -18.33 8.92 4.40
N ASP A 98 -18.34 9.37 5.64
CA ASP A 98 -19.18 10.48 6.09
C ASP A 98 -18.32 11.72 6.35
N LEU A 99 -18.97 12.82 6.76
CA LEU A 99 -18.29 14.07 7.01
C LEU A 99 -17.39 14.04 8.24
N VAL A 100 -17.63 13.16 9.21
CA VAL A 100 -16.76 12.99 10.38
C VAL A 100 -15.40 12.46 9.94
N ASN A 101 -15.37 11.55 8.96
CA ASN A 101 -14.12 11.03 8.40
C ASN A 101 -13.23 12.12 7.79
N VAL A 102 -13.78 13.25 7.33
CA VAL A 102 -12.99 14.38 6.82
C VAL A 102 -12.09 14.94 7.91
N PHE A 103 -12.63 15.09 9.13
CA PHE A 103 -11.93 15.72 10.25
C PHE A 103 -11.15 14.73 11.12
N GLU A 104 -11.59 13.48 11.21
CA GLU A 104 -10.89 12.45 11.99
C GLU A 104 -9.77 11.76 11.21
N VAL A 105 -9.87 11.70 9.88
CA VAL A 105 -8.94 10.91 9.04
C VAL A 105 -8.30 11.77 7.97
N PHE A 106 -9.09 12.37 7.08
CA PHE A 106 -8.54 13.00 5.88
C PHE A 106 -7.63 14.20 6.19
N LEU A 107 -8.13 15.21 6.93
CA LEU A 107 -7.35 16.40 7.27
C LEU A 107 -6.14 16.06 8.15
N PRO A 108 -6.24 15.18 9.17
CA PRO A 108 -5.07 14.74 9.92
C PRO A 108 -3.99 14.09 9.05
N GLN A 109 -4.37 13.20 8.13
CA GLN A 109 -3.43 12.54 7.21
C GLN A 109 -2.79 13.54 6.24
N LEU A 110 -3.57 14.49 5.72
CA LEU A 110 -3.06 15.56 4.86
C LEU A 110 -1.96 16.35 5.57
N LEU A 111 -2.21 16.78 6.80
CA LEU A 111 -1.29 17.61 7.58
C LEU A 111 -0.05 16.83 8.09
N LEU A 112 -0.19 15.54 8.35
CA LEU A 112 0.91 14.69 8.79
C LEU A 112 1.83 14.28 7.63
N TYR A 113 1.25 14.09 6.43
CA TYR A 113 1.95 13.60 5.24
C TYR A 113 1.73 14.50 4.02
N PRO A 114 2.25 15.75 4.01
CA PRO A 114 2.19 16.61 2.85
C PRO A 114 2.86 15.97 1.63
N ASN A 115 2.27 16.15 0.46
CA ASN A 115 2.82 15.73 -0.83
C ASN A 115 3.42 16.93 -1.59
N PRO A 116 4.73 17.21 -1.46
CA PRO A 116 5.36 18.32 -2.17
C PRO A 116 5.58 18.04 -3.68
N SER A 117 5.27 16.83 -4.17
CA SER A 117 5.50 16.46 -5.58
C SER A 117 4.41 16.97 -6.53
N ASP A 118 3.25 17.33 -5.99
CA ASP A 118 2.12 17.91 -6.72
C ASP A 118 1.45 19.01 -5.88
N PRO A 119 2.13 20.17 -5.71
CA PRO A 119 1.70 21.16 -4.76
C PRO A 119 0.75 22.20 -5.36
N LEU A 120 -0.17 22.70 -4.54
CA LEU A 120 -0.86 23.97 -4.81
C LEU A 120 -0.03 25.15 -4.32
N ASN A 121 0.70 24.99 -3.21
CA ASN A 121 1.66 25.97 -2.71
C ASN A 121 3.07 25.55 -3.10
N GLY A 122 3.52 26.05 -4.26
CA GLY A 122 4.86 25.78 -4.79
C GLY A 122 5.99 26.27 -3.88
N GLU A 123 5.80 27.35 -3.12
CA GLU A 123 6.81 27.86 -2.19
C GLU A 123 6.98 26.91 -1.00
N ALA A 124 5.87 26.48 -0.39
CA ALA A 124 5.87 25.52 0.71
C ALA A 124 6.53 24.20 0.30
N ALA A 125 6.20 23.70 -0.89
CA ALA A 125 6.79 22.49 -1.43
C ALA A 125 8.29 22.63 -1.70
N ALA A 126 8.72 23.72 -2.35
CA ALA A 126 10.11 23.98 -2.64
C ALA A 126 10.93 24.14 -1.35
N LEU A 127 10.41 24.86 -0.35
CA LEU A 127 11.06 25.01 0.94
C LEU A 127 11.16 23.67 1.68
N MET A 128 10.08 22.89 1.72
CA MET A 128 10.06 21.56 2.34
C MET A 128 11.08 20.60 1.70
N MET A 129 11.20 20.62 0.37
CA MET A 129 12.14 19.77 -0.36
C MET A 129 13.60 20.21 -0.20
N ARG A 130 13.85 21.53 -0.19
CA ARG A 130 15.21 22.08 -0.14
C ARG A 130 15.78 22.16 1.27
N ASP A 131 14.97 22.61 2.23
CA ASP A 131 15.37 22.88 3.61
C ASP A 131 14.21 22.58 4.56
N ARG A 132 14.08 21.31 4.93
CA ARG A 132 13.03 20.83 5.81
C ARG A 132 13.05 21.51 7.20
N PRO A 133 14.20 21.70 7.88
CA PRO A 133 14.24 22.47 9.12
C PRO A 133 13.67 23.89 8.99
N ALA A 134 13.99 24.62 7.92
CA ALA A 134 13.45 25.95 7.69
C ALA A 134 11.93 25.93 7.42
N TYR A 135 11.45 24.92 6.70
CA TYR A 135 10.00 24.69 6.53
C TYR A 135 9.31 24.45 7.88
N GLU A 136 9.84 23.57 8.72
CA GLU A 136 9.28 23.26 10.03
C GLU A 136 9.25 24.49 10.94
N GLN A 137 10.29 25.33 10.92
CA GLN A 137 10.31 26.61 11.64
C GLN A 137 9.26 27.59 11.11
N LYS A 138 9.10 27.71 9.79
CA LYS A 138 8.11 28.59 9.16
C LYS A 138 6.68 28.16 9.51
N VAL A 139 6.39 26.86 9.48
CA VAL A 139 5.08 26.30 9.90
C VAL A 139 4.82 26.60 11.38
N LYS A 140 5.78 26.32 12.27
CA LYS A 140 5.63 26.61 13.71
C LYS A 140 5.40 28.09 14.00
N ALA A 141 6.15 28.98 13.36
CA ALA A 141 6.00 30.43 13.54
C ALA A 141 4.61 30.93 13.12
N LEU A 142 4.03 30.37 12.06
CA LEU A 142 2.68 30.70 11.62
C LEU A 142 1.62 30.13 12.57
N ASN A 143 1.80 28.91 13.06
CA ASN A 143 0.87 28.28 14.01
C ASN A 143 0.79 29.05 15.33
N GLU A 144 1.92 29.53 15.85
CA GLU A 144 1.96 30.37 17.07
C GLU A 144 1.21 31.71 16.89
N ASN A 145 1.21 32.27 15.68
CA ASN A 145 0.44 33.48 15.38
C ASN A 145 -1.06 33.19 15.30
N HIS A 146 -1.46 32.05 14.73
CA HIS A 146 -2.87 31.64 14.66
C HIS A 146 -3.45 31.29 16.03
N LEU A 147 -2.66 30.70 16.94
CA LEU A 147 -3.04 30.51 18.33
C LEU A 147 -3.39 31.85 19.02
N LYS A 148 -2.56 32.88 18.83
CA LYS A 148 -2.81 34.22 19.39
C LYS A 148 -4.04 34.91 18.78
N GLU A 149 -4.26 34.73 17.48
CA GLU A 149 -5.41 35.30 16.77
C GLU A 149 -6.73 34.60 17.17
N PHE A 150 -6.69 33.27 17.33
CA PHE A 150 -7.81 32.46 17.79
C PHE A 150 -8.13 32.72 19.27
N ASP A 151 -7.12 32.81 20.15
CA ASP A 151 -7.28 33.18 21.56
C ASP A 151 -7.77 34.63 21.72
N TYR A 152 -7.42 35.55 20.82
CA TYR A 152 -7.98 36.92 20.83
C TYR A 152 -9.48 36.93 20.49
N ILE A 153 -9.90 36.15 19.49
CA ILE A 153 -11.31 35.95 19.14
C ILE A 153 -12.07 35.22 20.26
N TRP A 154 -11.39 34.33 21.00
CA TRP A 154 -12.00 33.53 22.07
C TRP A 154 -11.98 34.20 23.45
N SER A 155 -11.01 35.08 23.75
CA SER A 155 -10.94 35.84 25.01
C SER A 155 -12.10 36.84 25.18
N SER A 156 -12.78 37.19 24.08
CA SER A 156 -14.02 37.95 24.07
C SER A 156 -15.29 37.08 24.20
N SER A 157 -15.14 35.76 24.30
CA SER A 157 -16.22 34.79 24.56
C SER A 157 -15.89 33.98 25.84
N THR A 158 -16.53 34.35 26.94
CA THR A 158 -16.28 33.81 28.29
C THR A 158 -16.36 32.27 28.35
N ARG A 159 -15.25 31.60 28.71
CA ARG A 159 -15.21 30.42 29.61
C ARG A 159 -13.76 30.01 29.96
N LEU A 160 -13.57 29.61 31.22
CA LEU A 160 -12.29 29.24 31.87
C LEU A 160 -11.65 27.97 31.27
N PRO A 161 -10.30 27.84 31.27
CA PRO A 161 -9.61 26.65 30.75
C PRO A 161 -9.54 25.51 31.80
N PRO A 162 -9.49 24.24 31.36
CA PRO A 162 -9.25 23.09 32.23
C PRO A 162 -7.74 22.87 32.52
N PRO A 163 -7.38 22.09 33.56
CA PRO A 163 -6.03 22.07 34.13
C PRO A 163 -5.04 21.20 33.34
N LEU A 164 -3.78 21.63 33.34
CA LEU A 164 -2.63 20.97 32.71
C LEU A 164 -2.21 19.72 33.50
N LEU A 165 -1.98 18.60 32.79
CA LEU A 165 -1.29 17.41 33.32
C LEU A 165 0.23 17.47 33.00
N PRO A 166 1.09 16.92 33.87
CA PRO A 166 2.54 17.14 33.82
C PRO A 166 3.25 16.32 32.75
N THR A 167 4.26 16.93 32.13
CA THR A 167 5.16 16.33 31.13
C THR A 167 6.26 15.48 31.80
N LEU A 168 6.61 14.36 31.18
CA LEU A 168 7.81 13.56 31.51
C LEU A 168 9.01 14.00 30.64
N PRO A 169 10.26 13.89 31.10
CA PRO A 169 11.41 14.52 30.45
C PRO A 169 11.93 13.74 29.24
N SER A 170 12.19 14.47 28.15
CA SER A 170 12.83 14.01 26.92
C SER A 170 14.34 13.83 27.11
N TYR A 171 14.79 12.62 27.36
CA TYR A 171 16.19 12.22 27.10
C TYR A 171 16.24 10.79 26.58
N MET A 172 16.26 10.65 25.26
CA MET A 172 17.08 9.69 24.53
C MET A 172 16.81 9.88 23.04
N TYR A 173 17.89 9.97 22.26
CA TYR A 173 18.05 9.79 20.80
C TYR A 173 18.96 10.89 20.22
N SER A 174 20.25 10.77 20.54
CA SER A 174 21.31 11.31 19.70
C SER A 174 22.23 10.16 19.29
N LEU A 175 22.23 9.81 18.01
CA LEU A 175 23.32 9.06 17.38
C LEU A 175 23.71 9.77 16.07
N PRO A 176 25.02 9.79 15.72
CA PRO A 176 25.52 10.64 14.64
C PRO A 176 25.33 10.01 13.25
N ARG A 177 24.99 10.84 12.26
CA ARG A 177 24.98 10.47 10.85
C ARG A 177 26.41 10.44 10.30
N VAL A 178 26.84 9.29 9.78
CA VAL A 178 28.04 9.17 8.93
C VAL A 178 27.59 9.18 7.47
N SER A 179 28.09 10.13 6.68
CA SER A 179 27.87 10.26 5.23
C SER A 179 28.89 9.43 4.46
N VAL A 180 28.44 8.67 3.44
CA VAL A 180 29.33 8.00 2.46
C VAL A 180 28.77 8.23 1.04
N PRO A 181 29.60 8.50 0.01
CA PRO A 181 29.12 8.98 -1.28
C PRO A 181 28.57 7.87 -2.19
N HIS A 182 27.36 8.06 -2.72
CA HIS A 182 26.63 7.12 -3.59
C HIS A 182 27.06 7.10 -5.08
N ARG A 183 28.17 7.73 -5.47
CA ARG A 183 28.49 7.92 -6.91
C ARG A 183 29.20 6.76 -7.62
N ASN A 184 29.73 5.76 -6.91
CA ASN A 184 30.60 4.75 -7.54
C ASN A 184 29.95 3.38 -7.82
N LEU A 185 28.70 3.15 -7.41
CA LEU A 185 28.06 1.83 -7.59
C LEU A 185 27.35 1.67 -8.95
N VAL A 186 26.88 2.78 -9.55
CA VAL A 186 26.06 2.75 -10.77
C VAL A 186 26.91 2.51 -12.02
N ILE A 187 28.15 3.01 -12.05
CA ILE A 187 29.06 2.87 -13.21
C ILE A 187 29.57 1.42 -13.38
N LYS A 188 29.48 0.59 -12.33
CA LYS A 188 29.94 -0.81 -12.38
C LYS A 188 28.91 -1.75 -13.02
N VAL A 189 27.62 -1.49 -12.82
CA VAL A 189 26.53 -2.30 -13.38
C VAL A 189 26.44 -2.15 -14.90
N GLU A 190 26.74 -0.96 -15.45
CA GLU A 190 26.74 -0.71 -16.89
C GLU A 190 27.92 -1.36 -17.63
N LYS A 191 29.09 -1.49 -16.96
CA LYS A 191 30.26 -2.16 -17.53
C LYS A 191 30.19 -3.68 -17.49
N ASP A 192 29.54 -4.25 -16.48
CA ASP A 192 29.41 -5.70 -16.36
C ASP A 192 28.42 -6.27 -17.43
N LEU A 193 27.42 -5.48 -17.86
CA LEU A 193 26.48 -5.84 -18.93
C LEU A 193 27.08 -5.79 -20.35
N GLU A 194 28.15 -5.01 -20.59
CA GLU A 194 28.83 -4.99 -21.90
C GLU A 194 29.82 -6.16 -22.09
N MET A 195 30.35 -6.72 -20.99
CA MET A 195 31.35 -7.79 -21.07
C MET A 195 30.77 -9.19 -21.31
N GLU A 196 29.49 -9.42 -20.99
CA GLU A 196 28.84 -10.74 -21.19
C GLU A 196 28.46 -11.03 -22.66
N LYS A 197 28.47 -10.02 -23.55
CA LYS A 197 28.24 -10.24 -24.99
C LYS A 197 29.41 -10.89 -25.75
N HIS A 198 30.57 -11.07 -25.10
CA HIS A 198 31.77 -11.57 -25.77
C HIS A 198 32.34 -12.84 -25.12
N GLY A 199 31.56 -13.92 -25.06
CA GLY A 199 32.03 -15.32 -25.12
C GLY A 199 33.32 -15.74 -24.40
N ARG A 200 33.72 -15.06 -23.31
CA ARG A 200 34.92 -15.35 -22.54
C ARG A 200 34.50 -15.94 -21.21
N LYS A 201 35.03 -17.13 -20.90
CA LYS A 201 34.91 -17.74 -19.57
C LYS A 201 35.34 -16.72 -18.51
N PRO A 202 34.55 -16.47 -17.46
CA PRO A 202 34.88 -15.45 -16.48
C PRO A 202 36.07 -15.92 -15.65
N GLU A 203 37.14 -15.11 -15.62
CA GLU A 203 38.23 -15.30 -14.67
C GLU A 203 37.70 -15.25 -13.23
N PRO A 204 38.30 -15.99 -12.28
CA PRO A 204 37.84 -16.02 -10.90
C PRO A 204 38.01 -14.65 -10.24
N ASN A 205 36.93 -13.87 -10.24
CA ASN A 205 36.89 -12.56 -9.61
C ASN A 205 36.87 -12.73 -8.09
N ILE A 206 38.05 -12.65 -7.46
CA ILE A 206 38.25 -12.82 -6.01
C ILE A 206 37.29 -11.91 -5.22
N LEU A 207 37.08 -10.68 -5.68
CA LEU A 207 36.14 -9.74 -5.05
C LEU A 207 34.71 -10.27 -5.05
N ALA A 208 34.24 -10.85 -6.16
CA ALA A 208 32.89 -11.44 -6.24
C ALA A 208 32.75 -12.64 -5.30
N SER A 209 33.82 -13.42 -5.12
CA SER A 209 33.84 -14.55 -4.19
C SER A 209 33.82 -14.09 -2.73
N VAL A 210 34.58 -13.04 -2.37
CA VAL A 210 34.54 -12.43 -1.04
C VAL A 210 33.15 -11.86 -0.74
N TRP A 211 32.53 -11.15 -1.70
CA TRP A 211 31.17 -10.63 -1.52
C TRP A 211 30.14 -11.74 -1.33
N ARG A 212 30.23 -12.83 -2.10
CA ARG A 212 29.37 -14.01 -1.92
C ARG A 212 29.55 -14.63 -0.53
N PHE A 213 30.78 -14.73 -0.04
CA PHE A 213 31.08 -15.23 1.30
C PHE A 213 30.47 -14.33 2.39
N LEU A 214 30.74 -13.02 2.35
CA LEU A 214 30.19 -12.06 3.33
C LEU A 214 28.66 -12.06 3.34
N ARG A 215 28.03 -12.12 2.16
CA ARG A 215 26.58 -12.22 2.02
C ARG A 215 26.05 -13.50 2.67
N ARG A 216 26.71 -14.64 2.45
CA ARG A 216 26.33 -15.90 3.09
C ARG A 216 26.48 -15.85 4.62
N CYS A 217 27.55 -15.25 5.14
CA CYS A 217 27.70 -15.04 6.57
C CYS A 217 26.56 -14.18 7.14
N LEU A 218 26.18 -13.11 6.45
CA LEU A 218 25.07 -12.26 6.85
C LEU A 218 23.74 -13.02 6.90
N PHE A 219 23.48 -13.88 5.91
CA PHE A 219 22.25 -14.68 5.89
C PHE A 219 22.23 -15.73 7.00
N LEU A 220 23.38 -16.32 7.33
CA LEU A 220 23.50 -17.22 8.49
C LEU A 220 23.21 -16.50 9.80
N VAL A 221 23.69 -15.26 9.97
CA VAL A 221 23.39 -14.44 11.15
C VAL A 221 21.90 -14.12 11.23
N LEU A 222 21.28 -13.73 10.11
CA LEU A 222 19.83 -13.48 10.06
C LEU A 222 19.03 -14.74 10.42
N ALA A 223 19.45 -15.90 9.94
CA ALA A 223 18.81 -17.18 10.19
C ALA A 223 18.91 -17.66 11.65
N LEU A 224 19.68 -16.99 12.52
CA LEU A 224 19.63 -17.24 13.97
C LEU A 224 18.33 -16.72 14.60
N GLY A 225 17.67 -15.76 13.95
CA GLY A 225 16.34 -15.28 14.33
C GLY A 225 15.22 -15.98 13.54
N PRO A 226 13.95 -15.70 13.88
CA PRO A 226 12.82 -16.23 13.12
C PRO A 226 12.83 -15.70 11.68
N MET A 227 12.78 -16.59 10.70
CA MET A 227 12.75 -16.24 9.28
C MET A 227 11.32 -16.30 8.73
N PRO A 228 10.90 -15.33 7.90
CA PRO A 228 9.61 -15.40 7.23
C PRO A 228 9.60 -16.57 6.24
N ASN A 229 8.53 -17.35 6.24
CA ASN A 229 8.30 -18.39 5.23
C ASN A 229 7.73 -17.80 3.94
N HIS A 230 6.93 -16.74 4.06
CA HIS A 230 6.25 -16.10 2.94
C HIS A 230 6.39 -14.57 2.98
N ILE A 231 6.92 -13.98 1.90
CA ILE A 231 6.99 -12.52 1.73
C ILE A 231 6.16 -12.10 0.51
N ALA A 232 5.25 -11.15 0.69
CA ALA A 232 4.46 -10.56 -0.38
C ALA A 232 4.94 -9.14 -0.72
N PHE A 233 4.97 -8.78 -2.01
CA PHE A 233 5.45 -7.49 -2.49
C PHE A 233 4.42 -6.75 -3.33
N ILE A 234 4.15 -5.49 -2.98
CA ILE A 234 3.48 -4.51 -3.84
C ILE A 234 4.58 -3.67 -4.50
N MET A 235 4.87 -4.00 -5.77
CA MET A 235 6.00 -3.48 -6.56
C MET A 235 5.71 -2.08 -7.13
N ASP A 236 5.49 -1.09 -6.26
CA ASP A 236 5.13 0.28 -6.64
C ASP A 236 6.37 1.15 -6.94
N GLY A 237 6.22 2.08 -7.89
CA GLY A 237 7.24 3.08 -8.21
C GLY A 237 7.88 2.97 -9.60
N ASN A 238 7.51 1.99 -10.43
CA ASN A 238 8.13 1.78 -11.76
C ASN A 238 8.04 3.01 -12.67
N ARG A 239 6.84 3.60 -12.83
CA ARG A 239 6.63 4.82 -13.63
C ARG A 239 7.35 6.04 -13.03
N ARG A 240 7.30 6.19 -11.69
CA ARG A 240 8.00 7.28 -10.97
C ARG A 240 9.51 7.19 -11.18
N TYR A 241 10.07 5.98 -11.19
CA TYR A 241 11.48 5.73 -11.47
C TYR A 241 11.84 6.13 -12.91
N ALA A 242 11.05 5.69 -13.89
CA ALA A 242 11.26 6.05 -15.29
C ALA A 242 11.24 7.57 -15.50
N LYS A 243 10.26 8.27 -14.92
CA LYS A 243 10.15 9.73 -14.96
C LYS A 243 11.35 10.41 -14.30
N ARG A 244 11.77 9.95 -13.11
CA ARG A 244 12.94 10.49 -12.39
C ARG A 244 14.25 10.35 -13.18
N ARG A 245 14.37 9.27 -13.96
CA ARG A 245 15.55 8.98 -14.80
C ARG A 245 15.44 9.52 -16.22
N ASN A 246 14.34 10.19 -16.57
CA ASN A 246 14.05 10.68 -17.91
C ASN A 246 14.15 9.60 -19.00
N VAL A 247 13.66 8.39 -18.68
CA VAL A 247 13.58 7.24 -19.60
C VAL A 247 12.13 6.88 -19.88
N LYS A 248 11.89 6.09 -20.94
CA LYS A 248 10.54 5.62 -21.30
C LYS A 248 9.94 4.77 -20.18
N GLU A 249 8.63 4.81 -20.01
CA GLU A 249 7.94 4.10 -18.93
C GLU A 249 8.21 2.59 -18.94
N GLY A 250 8.23 1.96 -20.13
CA GLY A 250 8.56 0.54 -20.28
C GLY A 250 9.93 0.15 -19.72
N THR A 251 10.93 1.05 -19.79
CA THR A 251 12.25 0.83 -19.20
C THR A 251 12.17 0.70 -17.68
N GLY A 252 11.32 1.49 -17.02
CA GLY A 252 11.11 1.39 -15.58
C GLY A 252 10.54 0.02 -15.17
N HIS A 253 9.64 -0.53 -15.98
CA HIS A 253 9.12 -1.88 -15.77
C HIS A 253 10.18 -2.97 -16.01
N GLY A 254 11.04 -2.82 -17.03
CA GLY A 254 12.16 -3.75 -17.27
C GLY A 254 13.15 -3.81 -16.10
N VAL A 255 13.54 -2.65 -15.54
CA VAL A 255 14.39 -2.61 -14.34
C VAL A 255 13.65 -3.17 -13.12
N GLY A 256 12.34 -2.92 -13.03
CA GLY A 256 11.49 -3.53 -12.01
C GLY A 256 11.49 -5.06 -12.06
N PHE A 257 11.45 -5.65 -13.25
CA PHE A 257 11.55 -7.10 -13.42
C PHE A 257 12.95 -7.63 -13.02
N THR A 258 14.01 -6.92 -13.38
CA THR A 258 15.39 -7.25 -12.94
C THR A 258 15.53 -7.19 -11.41
N THR A 259 14.81 -6.27 -10.78
CA THR A 259 14.75 -6.17 -9.31
C THR A 259 14.01 -7.37 -8.73
N LEU A 260 12.87 -7.76 -9.32
CA LEU A 260 12.13 -8.96 -8.93
C LEU A 260 13.01 -10.20 -8.96
N THR A 261 13.74 -10.43 -10.07
CA THR A 261 14.60 -11.61 -10.19
C THR A 261 15.69 -11.64 -9.12
N SER A 262 16.30 -10.48 -8.84
CA SER A 262 17.30 -10.32 -7.78
C SER A 262 16.72 -10.59 -6.39
N ILE A 263 15.52 -10.07 -6.08
CA ILE A 263 14.85 -10.29 -4.80
C ILE A 263 14.44 -11.76 -4.63
N CYS A 264 13.90 -12.41 -5.67
CA CYS A 264 13.60 -13.84 -5.63
C CYS A 264 14.85 -14.67 -5.36
N GLN A 265 15.98 -14.34 -5.97
CA GLN A 265 17.26 -14.98 -5.67
C GLN A 265 17.63 -14.81 -4.19
N TYR A 266 17.53 -13.60 -3.63
CA TYR A 266 17.85 -13.38 -2.22
C TYR A 266 16.90 -14.13 -1.28
N CYS A 267 15.61 -14.14 -1.59
CA CYS A 267 14.61 -14.93 -0.86
C CYS A 267 14.97 -16.42 -0.85
N TYR A 268 15.32 -16.98 -2.01
CA TYR A 268 15.79 -18.38 -2.13
C TYR A 268 17.04 -18.63 -1.27
N GLU A 269 18.06 -17.77 -1.38
CA GLU A 269 19.31 -17.92 -0.62
C GLU A 269 19.12 -17.80 0.91
N MET A 270 18.10 -17.05 1.35
CA MET A 270 17.71 -16.91 2.75
C MET A 270 16.78 -18.03 3.24
N GLY A 271 16.31 -18.92 2.35
CA GLY A 271 15.40 -20.01 2.69
C GLY A 271 13.91 -19.63 2.77
N VAL A 272 13.52 -18.48 2.21
CA VAL A 272 12.11 -18.08 2.07
C VAL A 272 11.45 -18.96 1.02
N LYS A 273 10.35 -19.61 1.38
CA LYS A 273 9.70 -20.66 0.57
C LYS A 273 8.65 -20.11 -0.40
N TYR A 274 8.03 -18.99 -0.04
CA TYR A 274 6.93 -18.41 -0.81
C TYR A 274 7.19 -16.93 -1.06
N VAL A 275 7.05 -16.50 -2.30
CA VAL A 275 7.12 -15.10 -2.71
C VAL A 275 5.87 -14.78 -3.50
N THR A 276 5.09 -13.79 -3.05
CA THR A 276 3.93 -13.29 -3.81
C THR A 276 4.20 -11.88 -4.31
N VAL A 277 3.85 -11.57 -5.55
CA VAL A 277 4.05 -10.23 -6.12
C VAL A 277 2.79 -9.69 -6.77
N TYR A 278 2.53 -8.41 -6.56
CA TYR A 278 1.43 -7.71 -7.22
C TYR A 278 1.89 -7.10 -8.54
N ALA A 279 1.59 -7.78 -9.65
CA ALA A 279 2.04 -7.38 -10.99
C ALA A 279 1.02 -6.48 -11.70
N PHE A 280 -0.26 -6.84 -11.68
CA PHE A 280 -1.31 -6.09 -12.40
C PHE A 280 -2.67 -6.18 -11.70
N SER A 281 -3.27 -5.02 -11.39
CA SER A 281 -4.56 -4.92 -10.72
C SER A 281 -5.73 -4.87 -11.70
N ILE A 282 -6.91 -5.35 -11.31
CA ILE A 282 -8.14 -5.14 -12.10
C ILE A 282 -8.42 -3.64 -12.31
N ASP A 283 -8.10 -2.80 -11.32
CA ASP A 283 -8.28 -1.36 -11.46
C ASP A 283 -7.40 -0.74 -12.56
N ASN A 284 -6.35 -1.44 -13.02
CA ASN A 284 -5.51 -0.97 -14.12
C ASN A 284 -6.20 -1.06 -15.48
N PHE A 285 -7.28 -1.85 -15.63
CA PHE A 285 -8.09 -1.85 -16.85
C PHE A 285 -8.87 -0.55 -17.08
N LYS A 286 -9.00 0.32 -16.06
CA LYS A 286 -9.64 1.64 -16.19
C LYS A 286 -8.76 2.67 -16.92
N ARG A 287 -7.51 2.32 -17.24
CA ARG A 287 -6.59 3.17 -17.98
C ARG A 287 -6.93 3.19 -19.48
N LYS A 288 -6.24 4.04 -20.24
CA LYS A 288 -6.47 4.16 -21.69
C LYS A 288 -6.20 2.81 -22.38
N PRO A 289 -7.00 2.41 -23.40
CA PRO A 289 -6.86 1.12 -24.07
C PRO A 289 -5.43 0.85 -24.59
N GLU A 290 -4.75 1.87 -25.10
CA GLU A 290 -3.39 1.75 -25.64
C GLU A 290 -2.37 1.45 -24.53
N GLU A 291 -2.56 2.04 -23.34
CA GLU A 291 -1.74 1.76 -22.16
C GLU A 291 -1.99 0.34 -21.65
N VAL A 292 -3.25 -0.09 -21.61
CA VAL A 292 -3.62 -1.45 -21.22
C VAL A 292 -2.99 -2.47 -22.17
N GLN A 293 -3.06 -2.25 -23.48
CA GLN A 293 -2.44 -3.13 -24.47
C GLN A 293 -0.92 -3.22 -24.28
N SER A 294 -0.26 -2.07 -24.10
CA SER A 294 1.20 -2.02 -23.85
C SER A 294 1.60 -2.78 -22.59
N LEU A 295 0.76 -2.73 -21.54
CA LEU A 295 0.98 -3.50 -20.32
C LEU A 295 0.75 -5.00 -20.52
N MET A 296 -0.23 -5.41 -21.32
CA MET A 296 -0.45 -6.81 -21.67
C MET A 296 0.73 -7.40 -22.45
N ASP A 297 1.24 -6.65 -23.44
CA ASP A 297 2.40 -7.07 -24.23
C ASP A 297 3.63 -7.24 -23.33
N LEU A 298 3.85 -6.31 -22.40
CA LEU A 298 4.90 -6.39 -21.40
C LEU A 298 4.72 -7.58 -20.44
N ILE A 299 3.51 -7.84 -19.94
CA ILE A 299 3.24 -8.98 -19.07
C ILE A 299 3.57 -10.28 -19.82
N LYS A 300 3.13 -10.40 -21.07
CA LYS A 300 3.45 -11.57 -21.90
C LYS A 300 4.95 -11.74 -22.07
N GLU A 301 5.66 -10.69 -22.46
CA GLU A 301 7.13 -10.69 -22.60
C GLU A 301 7.80 -11.19 -21.32
N LYS A 302 7.40 -10.68 -20.15
CA LYS A 302 8.01 -11.08 -18.87
C LYS A 302 7.65 -12.49 -18.42
N ILE A 303 6.47 -13.00 -18.78
CA ILE A 303 6.12 -14.41 -18.55
C ILE A 303 6.99 -15.31 -19.43
N ASP A 304 7.19 -14.94 -20.70
CA ASP A 304 8.06 -15.70 -21.60
C ASP A 304 9.52 -15.70 -21.12
N GLU A 305 10.05 -14.55 -20.66
CA GLU A 305 11.38 -14.44 -20.03
C GLU A 305 11.53 -15.32 -18.78
N LEU A 306 10.46 -15.51 -17.98
CA LEU A 306 10.49 -16.43 -16.84
C LEU A 306 10.60 -17.90 -17.25
N LEU A 307 10.34 -18.24 -18.51
CA LEU A 307 10.43 -19.62 -19.02
C LEU A 307 11.71 -19.91 -19.79
N GLU A 308 12.57 -18.91 -20.02
CA GLU A 308 13.86 -19.09 -20.67
C GLU A 308 14.80 -19.98 -19.83
N GLU A 309 15.73 -20.68 -20.48
CA GLU A 309 16.64 -21.63 -19.81
C GLU A 309 17.54 -20.96 -18.76
N GLU A 310 17.91 -19.69 -18.99
CA GLU A 310 18.76 -18.91 -18.08
C GLU A 310 17.96 -18.24 -16.93
N SER A 311 16.64 -18.42 -16.91
CA SER A 311 15.77 -17.80 -15.91
C SER A 311 16.02 -18.28 -14.49
N ILE A 312 15.64 -17.46 -13.52
CA ILE A 312 15.65 -17.84 -12.09
C ILE A 312 14.78 -19.07 -11.81
N VAL A 313 13.79 -19.33 -12.67
CA VAL A 313 12.82 -20.40 -12.53
C VAL A 313 13.50 -21.75 -12.74
N GLN A 314 14.25 -21.89 -13.83
CA GLN A 314 14.99 -23.11 -14.11
C GLN A 314 16.19 -23.26 -13.15
N LYS A 315 16.91 -22.17 -12.92
CA LYS A 315 18.12 -22.18 -12.10
C LYS A 315 17.89 -22.56 -10.63
N TYR A 316 16.81 -22.09 -10.04
CA TYR A 316 16.49 -22.34 -8.63
C TYR A 316 15.28 -23.27 -8.42
N GLY A 317 14.67 -23.74 -9.51
CA GLY A 317 13.50 -24.62 -9.47
C GLY A 317 12.27 -23.93 -8.87
N PHE A 318 11.97 -22.68 -9.24
CA PHE A 318 10.74 -22.03 -8.76
C PHE A 318 9.51 -22.66 -9.38
N ARG A 319 8.47 -22.92 -8.57
CA ARG A 319 7.12 -23.20 -9.07
C ARG A 319 6.38 -21.88 -9.22
N ILE A 320 5.79 -21.60 -10.39
CA ILE A 320 5.08 -20.35 -10.65
C ILE A 320 3.57 -20.57 -10.61
N ASN A 321 2.86 -19.68 -9.90
CA ASN A 321 1.41 -19.61 -9.90
C ASN A 321 0.95 -18.22 -10.37
N PHE A 322 -0.13 -18.14 -11.14
CA PHE A 322 -0.79 -16.87 -11.46
C PHE A 322 -2.15 -16.79 -10.76
N TRP A 323 -2.35 -15.73 -9.98
CA TRP A 323 -3.57 -15.50 -9.21
C TRP A 323 -4.32 -14.28 -9.75
N GLY A 324 -5.65 -14.35 -9.78
CA GLY A 324 -6.53 -13.32 -10.32
C GLY A 324 -7.52 -13.83 -11.37
N SER A 325 -8.22 -12.89 -12.01
CA SER A 325 -9.20 -13.18 -13.06
C SER A 325 -8.50 -13.30 -14.42
N LEU A 326 -7.91 -14.47 -14.67
CA LEU A 326 -7.18 -14.76 -15.92
C LEU A 326 -8.07 -14.66 -17.17
N ASP A 327 -9.38 -14.78 -17.00
CA ASP A 327 -10.42 -14.57 -18.01
C ASP A 327 -10.50 -13.13 -18.53
N LEU A 328 -10.02 -12.14 -17.75
CA LEU A 328 -9.94 -10.74 -18.16
C LEU A 328 -8.69 -10.41 -19.00
N LEU A 329 -7.72 -11.33 -19.06
CA LEU A 329 -6.49 -11.12 -19.80
C LEU A 329 -6.72 -11.36 -21.29
N SER A 330 -5.87 -10.74 -22.12
CA SER A 330 -5.83 -11.09 -23.54
C SER A 330 -5.43 -12.57 -23.70
N GLU A 331 -5.98 -13.23 -24.71
CA GLU A 331 -5.71 -14.65 -24.97
C GLU A 331 -4.21 -15.00 -24.97
N PRO A 332 -3.31 -14.21 -25.61
CA PRO A 332 -1.88 -14.51 -25.59
C PRO A 332 -1.26 -14.49 -24.19
N VAL A 333 -1.70 -13.57 -23.32
CA VAL A 333 -1.20 -13.46 -21.94
C VAL A 333 -1.72 -14.62 -21.09
N ARG A 334 -3.01 -14.93 -21.21
CA ARG A 334 -3.64 -16.06 -20.49
C ARG A 334 -2.95 -17.38 -20.83
N LEU A 335 -2.73 -17.66 -22.11
CA LEU A 335 -2.05 -18.87 -22.57
C LEU A 335 -0.59 -18.94 -22.08
N ALA A 336 0.13 -17.81 -22.06
CA ALA A 336 1.48 -17.76 -21.51
C ALA A 336 1.50 -18.09 -20.01
N ALA A 337 0.57 -17.53 -19.23
CA ALA A 337 0.43 -17.82 -17.81
C ALA A 337 0.11 -19.30 -17.54
N GLU A 338 -0.84 -19.88 -18.27
CA GLU A 338 -1.22 -21.30 -18.17
C GLU A 338 -0.06 -22.23 -18.53
N LYS A 339 0.68 -21.89 -19.59
CA LYS A 339 1.90 -22.61 -20.00
C LYS A 339 2.95 -22.56 -18.89
N ALA A 340 3.17 -21.40 -18.27
CA ALA A 340 4.15 -21.24 -17.21
C ALA A 340 3.80 -22.04 -15.94
N MET A 341 2.53 -22.04 -15.52
CA MET A 341 2.08 -22.87 -14.40
C MET A 341 2.27 -24.35 -14.69
N THR A 342 1.90 -24.81 -15.89
CA THR A 342 2.04 -26.22 -16.30
C THR A 342 3.52 -26.65 -16.37
N HIS A 343 4.37 -25.81 -16.96
CA HIS A 343 5.79 -26.11 -17.12
C HIS A 343 6.54 -26.20 -15.79
N THR A 344 6.11 -25.45 -14.78
CA THR A 344 6.78 -25.37 -13.47
C THR A 344 6.06 -26.16 -12.36
N ALA A 345 4.95 -26.84 -12.66
CA ALA A 345 4.10 -27.52 -11.67
C ALA A 345 4.85 -28.54 -10.80
N ASN A 346 5.82 -29.25 -11.39
CA ASN A 346 6.61 -30.28 -10.73
C ASN A 346 7.88 -29.76 -10.07
N ASN A 347 8.13 -28.44 -10.11
CA ASN A 347 9.28 -27.85 -9.45
C ASN A 347 9.11 -27.92 -7.93
N THR A 348 10.18 -28.33 -7.24
CA THR A 348 10.18 -28.56 -5.77
C THR A 348 10.87 -27.43 -4.98
N GLY A 349 11.36 -26.40 -5.67
CA GLY A 349 11.94 -25.22 -5.04
C GLY A 349 10.86 -24.25 -4.51
N PRO A 350 11.21 -22.98 -4.30
CA PRO A 350 10.26 -22.01 -3.77
C PRO A 350 9.10 -21.73 -4.73
N VAL A 351 8.01 -21.19 -4.21
CA VAL A 351 6.85 -20.81 -5.00
C VAL A 351 6.87 -19.30 -5.26
N LEU A 352 6.73 -18.91 -6.52
CA LEU A 352 6.49 -17.53 -6.94
C LEU A 352 5.04 -17.40 -7.40
N SER A 353 4.24 -16.68 -6.63
CA SER A 353 2.86 -16.36 -6.99
C SER A 353 2.74 -14.95 -7.56
N VAL A 354 2.23 -14.82 -8.78
CA VAL A 354 2.10 -13.56 -9.49
C VAL A 354 0.62 -13.16 -9.59
N CYS A 355 0.25 -12.09 -8.89
CA CYS A 355 -1.10 -11.55 -8.94
C CYS A 355 -1.28 -10.67 -10.19
N VAL A 356 -2.11 -11.13 -11.13
CA VAL A 356 -2.36 -10.50 -12.43
C VAL A 356 -3.87 -10.44 -12.69
N ALA A 357 -4.37 -9.28 -13.14
CA ALA A 357 -5.82 -9.00 -13.14
C ALA A 357 -6.45 -9.37 -11.78
N TYR A 358 -5.77 -8.97 -10.71
CA TYR A 358 -6.10 -9.38 -9.34
C TYR A 358 -6.55 -8.19 -8.50
N THR A 359 -7.59 -8.38 -7.69
CA THR A 359 -7.90 -7.58 -6.51
C THR A 359 -8.45 -8.51 -5.43
N SER A 360 -8.18 -8.22 -4.17
CA SER A 360 -8.60 -9.07 -3.05
C SER A 360 -10.13 -9.14 -2.94
N THR A 361 -10.84 -8.03 -3.16
CA THR A 361 -12.30 -8.05 -3.19
C THR A 361 -12.86 -8.94 -4.30
N ASN A 362 -12.23 -8.97 -5.48
CA ASN A 362 -12.64 -9.86 -6.57
C ASN A 362 -12.30 -11.32 -6.27
N GLU A 363 -11.15 -11.60 -5.65
CA GLU A 363 -10.80 -12.93 -5.17
C GLU A 363 -11.84 -13.45 -4.17
N ILE A 364 -12.16 -12.68 -3.13
CA ILE A 364 -13.15 -13.04 -2.11
C ILE A 364 -14.51 -13.29 -2.78
N MET A 365 -14.96 -12.42 -3.68
CA MET A 365 -16.21 -12.63 -4.41
C MET A 365 -16.20 -13.94 -5.23
N ARG A 366 -15.11 -14.22 -5.95
CA ARG A 366 -14.99 -15.46 -6.73
C ARG A 366 -14.95 -16.69 -5.84
N ALA A 367 -14.26 -16.62 -4.70
CA ALA A 367 -14.20 -17.69 -3.72
C ALA A 367 -15.60 -17.98 -3.15
N ILE A 368 -16.35 -16.96 -2.71
CA ILE A 368 -17.75 -17.11 -2.26
C ILE A 368 -18.60 -17.80 -3.34
N LYS A 369 -18.51 -17.35 -4.59
CA LYS A 369 -19.25 -17.94 -5.72
C LYS A 369 -18.90 -19.43 -5.91
N LYS A 370 -17.61 -19.79 -5.86
CA LYS A 370 -17.15 -21.18 -5.94
C LYS A 370 -17.67 -22.01 -4.76
N SER A 371 -17.61 -21.50 -3.53
CA SER A 371 -18.11 -22.17 -2.33
C SER A 371 -19.61 -22.44 -2.42
N CYS A 372 -20.41 -21.44 -2.85
CA CYS A 372 -21.84 -21.61 -3.09
C CYS A 372 -22.13 -22.68 -4.13
N ALA A 373 -21.48 -22.62 -5.30
CA ALA A 373 -21.69 -23.59 -6.37
C ALA A 373 -21.37 -25.03 -5.94
N ARG A 374 -20.27 -25.22 -5.19
CA ARG A 374 -19.85 -26.53 -4.67
C ARG A 374 -20.84 -27.12 -3.67
N LYS A 375 -21.44 -26.28 -2.81
CA LYS A 375 -22.47 -26.73 -1.85
C LYS A 375 -23.82 -27.00 -2.50
N SER A 376 -24.28 -26.14 -3.42
CA SER A 376 -25.53 -26.37 -4.16
C SER A 376 -25.55 -27.70 -4.91
N PHE A 377 -24.41 -28.13 -5.47
CA PHE A 377 -24.29 -29.42 -6.15
C PHE A 377 -24.36 -30.62 -5.19
N ARG A 378 -23.88 -30.48 -3.95
CA ARG A 378 -23.96 -31.54 -2.92
C ARG A 378 -25.39 -31.77 -2.44
N THR A 379 -26.20 -30.72 -2.36
CA THR A 379 -27.59 -30.80 -1.87
C THR A 379 -28.54 -31.44 -2.90
N GLN A 380 -28.24 -31.37 -4.20
CA GLN A 380 -29.05 -32.02 -5.25
C GLN A 380 -28.88 -33.55 -5.33
N GLY A 381 -27.95 -34.14 -4.57
CA GLY A 381 -27.68 -35.60 -4.57
C GLY A 381 -28.56 -36.43 -3.62
N TYR A 382 -29.42 -35.82 -2.81
CA TYR A 382 -30.33 -36.50 -1.88
C TYR A 382 -31.78 -36.12 -2.19
N VAL A 383 -32.44 -36.88 -3.08
CA VAL A 383 -33.90 -36.89 -3.20
C VAL A 383 -34.36 -38.27 -2.76
N ASN A 384 -34.90 -38.38 -1.55
CA ASN A 384 -35.64 -39.57 -1.15
C ASN A 384 -36.99 -39.57 -1.88
N CYS A 385 -37.45 -40.77 -2.25
CA CYS A 385 -38.66 -41.02 -3.04
C CYS A 385 -39.98 -40.72 -2.31
N ASP A 386 -39.92 -40.24 -1.07
CA ASP A 386 -41.06 -40.07 -0.20
C ASP A 386 -41.23 -38.55 0.00
N GLY A 387 -42.26 -37.98 -0.63
CA GLY A 387 -42.48 -36.54 -0.81
C GLY A 387 -42.77 -35.72 0.45
N GLU A 388 -41.99 -35.87 1.52
CA GLU A 388 -41.96 -34.97 2.66
C GLU A 388 -40.76 -34.03 2.54
N SER A 389 -41.03 -32.73 2.33
CA SER A 389 -40.01 -31.70 2.37
C SER A 389 -39.55 -31.49 3.81
N VAL A 390 -38.42 -32.11 4.18
CA VAL A 390 -37.68 -31.72 5.38
C VAL A 390 -37.00 -30.39 5.05
N CYS A 391 -37.58 -29.30 5.54
CA CYS A 391 -36.94 -27.98 5.58
C CYS A 391 -35.98 -27.90 6.77
N GLU A 392 -34.93 -28.70 6.76
CA GLU A 392 -33.75 -28.50 7.59
C GLU A 392 -32.52 -28.74 6.73
N ASP A 393 -31.75 -27.69 6.46
CA ASP A 393 -30.39 -27.73 6.99
C ASP A 393 -29.64 -26.39 6.92
N ILE A 394 -29.28 -25.92 8.11
CA ILE A 394 -28.29 -24.87 8.37
C ILE A 394 -26.87 -25.33 7.89
N ASN A 395 -26.72 -26.59 7.47
CA ASN A 395 -25.53 -27.14 6.81
C ASN A 395 -25.28 -26.62 5.37
N GLY A 396 -26.23 -25.90 4.77
CA GLY A 396 -26.08 -25.26 3.46
C GLY A 396 -25.28 -23.94 3.48
N CYS A 397 -25.01 -23.36 4.65
CA CYS A 397 -24.34 -22.06 4.76
C CYS A 397 -22.84 -22.15 4.43
N VAL A 398 -22.34 -21.23 3.61
CA VAL A 398 -20.90 -21.10 3.33
C VAL A 398 -20.16 -20.71 4.62
N THR A 399 -19.15 -21.48 5.01
CA THR A 399 -18.31 -21.20 6.17
C THR A 399 -17.03 -20.47 5.77
N VAL A 400 -16.26 -20.00 6.76
CA VAL A 400 -14.93 -19.43 6.52
C VAL A 400 -13.98 -20.45 5.89
N ALA A 401 -13.99 -21.71 6.35
CA ALA A 401 -13.16 -22.76 5.77
C ALA A 401 -13.50 -23.00 4.30
N ASP A 402 -14.80 -23.02 3.95
CA ASP A 402 -15.23 -23.13 2.55
C ASP A 402 -14.74 -21.95 1.71
N LEU A 403 -14.64 -20.75 2.30
CA LEU A 403 -14.11 -19.58 1.60
C LEU A 403 -12.60 -19.72 1.38
N GLU A 404 -11.85 -20.05 2.44
CA GLU A 404 -10.39 -20.16 2.43
C GLU A 404 -9.90 -21.24 1.45
N GLU A 405 -10.57 -22.39 1.38
CA GLU A 405 -10.29 -23.44 0.41
C GLU A 405 -10.52 -23.02 -1.06
N ASN A 406 -11.31 -21.97 -1.29
CA ASN A 406 -11.68 -21.50 -2.63
C ASN A 406 -11.01 -20.18 -3.04
N LEU A 407 -10.22 -19.57 -2.15
CA LEU A 407 -9.32 -18.46 -2.48
C LEU A 407 -8.27 -18.93 -3.50
N ASP A 408 -7.75 -18.01 -4.31
CA ASP A 408 -6.66 -18.35 -5.24
C ASP A 408 -5.39 -18.73 -4.47
N THR A 409 -5.27 -18.23 -3.24
CA THR A 409 -4.13 -18.48 -2.33
C THR A 409 -4.22 -19.77 -1.54
N ALA A 410 -5.26 -20.61 -1.72
CA ALA A 410 -5.52 -21.77 -0.84
C ALA A 410 -4.33 -22.72 -0.65
N ASP A 411 -3.49 -22.89 -1.68
CA ASP A 411 -2.30 -23.76 -1.65
C ASP A 411 -1.04 -23.08 -1.09
N CYS A 412 -1.17 -21.89 -0.50
CA CYS A 412 -0.07 -21.06 -0.01
C CYS A 412 -0.36 -20.61 1.43
N PRO A 413 0.61 -20.66 2.36
CA PRO A 413 0.41 -20.07 3.68
C PRO A 413 0.22 -18.55 3.57
N ASP A 414 -0.43 -17.94 4.55
CA ASP A 414 -0.55 -16.48 4.62
C ASP A 414 0.84 -15.79 4.66
N PRO A 415 0.98 -14.57 4.12
CA PRO A 415 2.23 -13.82 4.16
C PRO A 415 2.68 -13.55 5.60
N ASP A 416 3.95 -13.76 5.90
CA ASP A 416 4.56 -13.28 7.14
C ASP A 416 4.83 -11.77 7.07
N ILE A 417 5.24 -11.30 5.90
CA ILE A 417 5.57 -9.89 5.65
C ILE A 417 4.90 -9.44 4.35
N VAL A 418 4.33 -8.24 4.37
CA VAL A 418 3.89 -7.52 3.16
C VAL A 418 4.69 -6.25 3.02
N ILE A 419 5.41 -6.13 1.91
CA ILE A 419 6.28 -4.99 1.62
C ILE A 419 5.68 -4.21 0.46
N ARG A 420 5.34 -2.95 0.71
CA ARG A 420 4.98 -1.99 -0.32
C ARG A 420 6.07 -0.94 -0.51
N THR A 421 6.71 -0.93 -1.67
CA THR A 421 7.72 0.09 -1.98
C THR A 421 7.10 1.47 -2.20
N SER A 422 7.95 2.49 -2.36
CA SER A 422 7.60 3.90 -2.60
C SER A 422 7.00 4.70 -1.44
N GLY A 423 7.03 4.16 -0.21
CA GLY A 423 6.59 4.87 1.01
C GLY A 423 5.08 4.91 1.24
N GLU A 424 4.29 4.32 0.34
CA GLU A 424 2.83 4.39 0.38
C GLU A 424 2.24 3.49 1.48
N ALA A 425 1.51 4.08 2.42
CA ALA A 425 0.90 3.38 3.56
C ALA A 425 -0.52 2.85 3.27
N ARG A 426 -0.70 2.06 2.19
CA ARG A 426 -1.98 1.40 1.88
C ARG A 426 -1.78 0.05 1.21
N LEU A 427 -2.73 -0.88 1.33
CA LEU A 427 -2.65 -2.20 0.67
C LEU A 427 -3.12 -2.19 -0.79
N SER A 428 -3.88 -1.18 -1.23
CA SER A 428 -4.39 -1.10 -2.62
C SER A 428 -5.13 -2.37 -3.07
N ASN A 429 -6.01 -2.91 -2.21
CA ASN A 429 -6.83 -4.08 -2.50
C ASN A 429 -6.01 -5.35 -2.83
N PHE A 430 -4.90 -5.53 -2.13
CA PHE A 430 -3.99 -6.67 -2.27
C PHE A 430 -4.03 -7.54 -1.00
N LEU A 431 -4.31 -8.84 -1.17
CA LEU A 431 -4.28 -9.87 -0.12
C LEU A 431 -4.96 -9.45 1.21
N LEU A 432 -6.12 -8.80 1.17
CA LEU A 432 -6.76 -8.23 2.36
C LEU A 432 -7.16 -9.32 3.38
N TRP A 433 -7.56 -10.49 2.90
CA TRP A 433 -7.92 -11.64 3.75
C TRP A 433 -6.67 -12.23 4.43
N GLN A 434 -5.66 -12.52 3.61
CA GLN A 434 -4.46 -13.25 3.97
C GLN A 434 -3.52 -12.42 4.87
N THR A 435 -3.67 -11.09 4.88
CA THR A 435 -2.70 -10.19 5.55
C THR A 435 -3.09 -9.72 6.94
N SER A 436 -4.15 -10.29 7.52
CA SER A 436 -4.69 -9.92 8.84
C SER A 436 -3.67 -10.03 9.99
N LEU A 437 -2.74 -10.99 9.90
CA LEU A 437 -1.67 -11.25 10.88
C LEU A 437 -0.26 -11.12 10.27
N SER A 438 -0.14 -10.41 9.14
CA SER A 438 1.15 -10.11 8.50
C SER A 438 1.80 -8.88 9.09
N HIS A 439 3.12 -8.82 9.04
CA HIS A 439 3.85 -7.59 9.28
C HIS A 439 3.84 -6.70 8.03
N LEU A 440 3.21 -5.52 8.13
CA LEU A 440 3.12 -4.57 7.04
C LEU A 440 4.28 -3.58 7.07
N GLN A 441 4.93 -3.37 5.93
CA GLN A 441 6.02 -2.42 5.78
C GLN A 441 5.88 -1.61 4.50
N ASN A 442 6.17 -0.31 4.59
CA ASN A 442 6.11 0.64 3.48
C ASN A 442 7.44 1.39 3.28
N PRO A 443 8.54 0.72 2.89
CA PRO A 443 9.83 1.38 2.70
C PRO A 443 9.79 2.44 1.58
N ASN A 444 10.51 3.55 1.79
CA ASN A 444 10.55 4.71 0.89
C ASN A 444 11.12 4.46 -0.54
N PRO A 445 12.14 3.60 -0.76
CA PRO A 445 12.69 3.38 -2.10
C PRO A 445 11.63 2.95 -3.12
N LEU A 446 11.77 3.43 -4.37
CA LEU A 446 10.94 2.94 -5.47
C LEU A 446 11.27 1.48 -5.77
N TRP A 447 10.33 0.71 -6.34
CA TRP A 447 10.58 -0.71 -6.64
C TRP A 447 11.87 -0.96 -7.42
N PRO A 448 12.18 -0.25 -8.53
CA PRO A 448 13.45 -0.46 -9.25
C PRO A 448 14.72 -0.07 -8.48
N GLU A 449 14.58 0.60 -7.33
CA GLU A 449 15.68 0.98 -6.43
C GLU A 449 15.78 0.04 -5.21
N PHE A 450 14.85 -0.91 -5.07
CA PHE A 450 14.77 -1.81 -3.92
C PHE A 450 15.92 -2.83 -3.98
N SER A 451 16.67 -2.93 -2.88
CA SER A 451 17.93 -3.67 -2.83
C SER A 451 17.95 -4.72 -1.72
N LEU A 452 18.98 -5.57 -1.72
CA LEU A 452 19.24 -6.53 -0.64
C LEU A 452 19.24 -5.87 0.75
N ARG A 453 19.77 -4.65 0.86
CA ARG A 453 19.78 -3.90 2.13
C ARG A 453 18.36 -3.65 2.65
N ASN A 454 17.43 -3.33 1.75
CA ASN A 454 16.05 -3.07 2.10
C ASN A 454 15.33 -4.36 2.53
N LEU A 455 15.58 -5.47 1.84
CA LEU A 455 15.05 -6.78 2.20
C LEU A 455 15.57 -7.24 3.58
N ILE A 456 16.87 -7.06 3.86
CA ILE A 456 17.45 -7.39 5.17
C ILE A 456 16.81 -6.55 6.27
N TRP A 457 16.66 -5.24 6.04
CA TRP A 457 15.99 -4.37 7.00
C TRP A 457 14.56 -4.83 7.27
N ALA A 458 13.84 -5.24 6.22
CA ALA A 458 12.49 -5.76 6.35
C ALA A 458 12.42 -7.01 7.24
N ILE A 459 13.36 -7.94 7.05
CA ILE A 459 13.45 -9.16 7.86
C ILE A 459 13.82 -8.84 9.31
N LEU A 460 14.71 -7.89 9.56
CA LEU A 460 15.08 -7.48 10.91
C LEU A 460 13.90 -6.87 11.68
N GLU A 461 13.10 -6.01 11.04
CA GLU A 461 11.88 -5.47 11.66
C GLU A 461 10.84 -6.57 11.93
N TYR A 462 10.71 -7.55 11.02
CA TYR A 462 9.89 -8.74 11.27
C TYR A 462 10.38 -9.54 12.48
N GLN A 463 11.69 -9.79 12.59
CA GLN A 463 12.28 -10.51 13.72
C GLN A 463 12.03 -9.80 15.05
N LYS A 464 12.07 -8.47 15.05
CA LYS A 464 11.80 -7.64 16.22
C LYS A 464 10.36 -7.75 16.70
N ILE A 465 9.38 -7.78 15.79
CA ILE A 465 7.96 -7.88 16.13
C ILE A 465 7.45 -9.33 16.25
N TYR A 466 8.26 -10.31 15.84
CA TYR A 466 7.86 -11.72 15.78
C TYR A 466 7.21 -12.25 17.07
N PRO A 467 7.71 -11.97 18.29
CA PRO A 467 7.08 -12.47 19.51
C PRO A 467 5.62 -12.01 19.68
N TYR A 468 5.31 -10.78 19.26
CA TYR A 468 3.94 -10.26 19.27
C TYR A 468 3.06 -10.97 18.23
N LEU A 469 3.56 -11.18 17.02
CA LEU A 469 2.82 -11.88 15.96
C LEU A 469 2.55 -13.34 16.32
N GLU A 470 3.52 -14.01 16.94
CA GLU A 470 3.37 -15.38 17.41
C GLU A 470 2.28 -15.50 18.47
N GLU A 471 2.25 -14.60 19.46
CA GLU A 471 1.20 -14.60 20.48
C GLU A 471 -0.19 -14.35 19.86
N ARG A 472 -0.30 -13.37 18.96
CA ARG A 472 -1.57 -13.11 18.24
C ARG A 472 -2.05 -14.33 17.46
N ARG A 473 -1.15 -15.02 16.74
CA ARG A 473 -1.48 -16.26 16.01
C ARG A 473 -1.95 -17.37 16.95
N ARG A 474 -1.38 -17.48 18.16
CA ARG A 474 -1.81 -18.47 19.17
C ARG A 474 -3.18 -18.18 19.73
N LEU A 475 -3.53 -16.90 19.93
CA LEU A 475 -4.86 -16.50 20.40
C LEU A 475 -5.94 -16.78 19.35
N THR A 476 -5.71 -16.40 18.09
CA THR A 476 -6.68 -16.67 17.00
C THR A 476 -6.94 -18.17 16.80
N LYS A 477 -5.92 -19.03 16.97
CA LYS A 477 -6.07 -20.49 16.93
C LYS A 477 -6.84 -21.10 18.10
N LYS A 478 -7.06 -20.37 19.19
CA LYS A 478 -7.87 -20.83 20.34
C LYS A 478 -9.34 -20.41 20.20
N GLU A 479 -9.60 -19.36 19.42
CA GLU A 479 -10.93 -18.82 19.17
C GLU A 479 -11.66 -19.53 18.01
N ASN A 480 -10.90 -20.11 17.08
CA ASN A 480 -11.36 -21.01 16.02
C ASN A 480 -11.20 -22.47 16.43
#